data_AF-A0A081P121-F1
#
_entry.id   AF-A0A081P121-F1
#
_cell.length_a   1.000
_cell.length_b   1.000
_cell.length_c   1.000
_cell.angle_alpha   90.00
_cell.angle_beta   90.00
_cell.angle_gamma   90.00
#
_symmetry.space_group_name_H-M   'P 1'
#
loop_
_entity.id
_entity.type
_entity.pdbx_description
1 polymer ?
#
loop_
_entity_poly.entity_id
_entity_poly.type
_entity_poly.pdbx_seq_one_letter_code
_entity_poly.pdbx_strand_id
1 'polypeptide(L)' 'MLIQAQLEHRIRSCIDELNALVTGQGCSLTDPEVVHKSMELDELILLAMRPLQPAGKVAV' A
#
# COMPACT_ATOMS: atom_id res chain seq x y z
N MET A 1 0.08 -12.11 -14.17
CA MET A 1 -0.17 -11.70 -12.76
C MET A 1 1.09 -11.21 -12.03
N LEU A 2 2.13 -10.70 -12.72
CA LEU A 2 3.35 -10.20 -12.07
C LEU A 2 3.14 -8.85 -11.35
N ILE A 3 2.29 -7.98 -11.90
CA ILE A 3 1.99 -6.65 -11.37
C ILE A 3 1.32 -6.75 -9.98
N GLN A 4 0.40 -7.72 -9.82
CA GLN A 4 -0.31 -7.92 -8.56
C GLN A 4 0.64 -8.45 -7.47
N ALA A 5 1.54 -9.37 -7.81
CA ALA A 5 2.55 -9.89 -6.87
C ALA A 5 3.56 -8.80 -6.45
N GLN A 6 3.98 -7.93 -7.37
CA GLN A 6 4.86 -6.80 -7.04
C GLN A 6 4.15 -5.78 -6.14
N LEU A 7 2.87 -5.51 -6.40
CA LEU A 7 2.09 -4.60 -5.58
C LEU A 7 1.86 -5.16 -4.17
N GLU A 8 1.53 -6.44 -4.06
CA GLU A 8 1.38 -7.14 -2.77
C GLU A 8 2.69 -7.11 -1.97
N HIS A 9 3.83 -7.37 -2.61
CA HIS A 9 5.14 -7.27 -1.95
C HIS A 9 5.41 -5.86 -1.44
N ARG A 10 5.10 -4.82 -2.22
CA ARG A 10 5.29 -3.43 -1.79
C ARG A 10 4.38 -3.07 -0.61
N ILE A 11 3.12 -3.48 -0.64
CA ILE A 11 2.18 -3.30 0.47
C ILE A 11 2.73 -3.97 1.74
N ARG A 12 3.20 -5.21 1.63
CA ARG A 12 3.76 -5.95 2.78
C ARG A 12 5.01 -5.28 3.34
N SER A 13 5.94 -4.86 2.49
CA SER A 13 7.14 -4.11 2.92
C SER A 13 6.76 -2.83 3.67
N CYS A 14 5.78 -2.08 3.16
CA CYS A 14 5.33 -0.84 3.78
C CYS A 14 4.67 -1.09 5.15
N ILE A 15 3.90 -2.18 5.30
CA ILE A 15 3.35 -2.63 6.59
C ILE A 15 4.46 -2.99 7.58
N ASP A 16 5.47 -3.74 7.14
CA ASP A 16 6.58 -4.15 8.00
C ASP A 16 7.39 -2.94 8.49
N GLU A 17 7.61 -1.95 7.63
CA GLU A 17 8.27 -0.70 7.99
C GLU A 17 7.44 0.16 8.97
N LEU A 18 6.12 0.26 8.76
CA LEU A 18 5.21 0.92 9.70
C LEU A 18 5.22 0.24 11.07
N ASN A 19 5.20 -1.09 11.07
CA ASN A 19 5.27 -1.86 12.32
C ASN A 19 6.63 -1.67 13.02
N ALA A 20 7.73 -1.59 12.27
CA ALA A 20 9.04 -1.29 12.82
C ALA A 20 9.09 0.10 13.47
N LEU A 21 8.43 1.11 12.90
CA LEU A 21 8.35 2.44 13.51
C LEU A 21 7.50 2.46 14.77
N VAL A 22 6.29 1.90 14.72
CA VAL A 22 5.34 1.98 15.85
C VAL A 22 5.74 1.03 16.98
N THR A 23 6.06 -0.23 16.65
CA THR A 23 6.35 -1.27 17.64
C THR A 23 7.84 -1.35 17.96
N GLY A 24 8.70 -1.22 16.95
CA GLY A 24 10.15 -1.33 17.13
C GLY A 24 10.77 -0.07 17.74
N GLN A 25 10.38 1.10 17.24
CA GLN A 25 10.94 2.39 17.69
C GLN A 25 10.04 3.12 18.69
N GLY A 26 8.78 2.69 18.84
CA GLY A 26 7.83 3.32 19.77
C GLY A 26 7.29 4.66 19.26
N CYS A 27 7.39 4.94 17.97
CA CYS A 27 6.89 6.17 17.37
C CYS A 27 5.37 6.26 17.54
N SER A 28 4.87 7.47 17.83
CA SER A 28 3.43 7.70 17.92
C SER A 28 2.79 7.65 16.54
N LEU A 29 1.51 7.30 16.45
CA LEU A 29 0.77 7.29 15.18
C LEU A 29 0.65 8.68 14.52
N THR A 30 0.83 9.74 15.31
CA THR A 30 0.87 11.13 14.85
C THR A 30 2.26 11.60 14.47
N ASP A 31 3.29 10.76 14.67
CA ASP A 31 4.64 11.08 14.26
C ASP A 31 4.67 11.29 12.74
N PRO A 32 5.29 12.37 12.23
CA PRO A 32 5.26 12.70 10.82
C PRO A 32 5.83 11.59 9.93
N GLU A 33 6.79 10.80 10.42
CA GLU A 33 7.36 9.68 9.66
C GLU A 33 6.36 8.51 9.54
N VAL A 34 5.66 8.20 10.64
CA VAL A 34 4.60 7.18 10.66
C VAL A 34 3.42 7.61 9.79
N VAL A 35 3.02 8.88 9.85
CA VAL A 35 1.94 9.43 9.02
C VAL A 35 2.31 9.36 7.54
N HIS A 36 3.54 9.76 7.18
CA HIS A 36 3.99 9.72 5.80
C HIS A 36 3.98 8.30 5.21
N LYS A 37 4.50 7.31 5.96
CA LYS A 37 4.43 5.90 5.53
C LYS A 37 3.01 5.35 5.51
N SER A 38 2.14 5.80 6.41
CA SER A 38 0.72 5.41 6.39
C SER A 38 0.00 5.94 5.15
N MET A 39 0.36 7.15 4.69
CA MET A 39 -0.14 7.70 3.42
C MET A 39 0.34 6.89 2.22
N GLU A 40 1.62 6.51 2.17
CA GLU A 40 2.16 5.67 1.08
C GLU A 40 1.43 4.31 1.01
N LEU A 41 1.18 3.69 2.17
CA LEU A 41 0.42 2.44 2.25
C LEU A 41 -1.01 2.60 1.71
N ASP A 42 -1.69 3.70 2.04
CA ASP A 42 -3.04 3.99 1.54
C ASP A 42 -3.06 4.11 0.01
N GLU A 43 -2.08 4.80 -0.58
CA GLU A 43 -1.94 4.90 -2.04
C GLU A 43 -1.74 3.53 -2.70
N LEU A 44 -0.89 2.67 -2.12
CA LEU A 44 -0.68 1.31 -2.62
C LEU A 44 -1.94 0.45 -2.54
N ILE A 45 -2.71 0.60 -1.46
CA ILE A 45 -3.98 -0.08 -1.27
C ILE A 45 -5.02 0.40 -2.29
N LEU A 46 -5.10 1.72 -2.55
CA LEU A 46 -5.96 2.29 -3.59
C LEU A 46 -5.59 1.77 -4.98
N LEU A 47 -4.30 1.61 -5.27
CA LEU A 47 -3.84 0.99 -6.51
C LEU A 47 -4.24 -0.48 -6.62
N ALA A 48 -4.26 -1.21 -5.51
CA ALA A 48 -4.65 -2.62 -5.48
C ALA A 48 -6.17 -2.80 -5.60
N MET A 49 -6.94 -1.89 -5.00
CA MET A 49 -8.41 -1.88 -5.06
C MET A 49 -8.94 -1.32 -6.38
N ARG A 50 -8.12 -0.57 -7.13
CA ARG A 50 -8.53 -0.08 -8.46
C ARG A 50 -8.89 -1.30 -9.30
N PRO A 51 -10.15 -1.45 -9.73
CA PRO A 51 -10.56 -2.60 -10.51
C PRO A 51 -9.64 -2.66 -11.73
N LEU A 52 -9.01 -3.81 -11.93
CA LEU A 52 -8.32 -4.15 -13.16
C LEU A 52 -9.39 -4.05 -14.25
N GLN A 53 -9.56 -2.86 -14.85
CA GLN A 53 -10.57 -2.69 -15.88
C GLN A 53 -10.32 -3.80 -16.90
N PRO A 54 -11.32 -4.65 -17.20
CA PRO A 54 -11.15 -5.59 -18.27
C PRO A 54 -10.94 -4.73 -19.52
N ALA A 55 -9.72 -4.73 -20.03
CA ALA A 55 -9.42 -4.30 -21.38
C ALA A 55 -10.27 -5.21 -22.29
N GLY A 56 -11.46 -4.73 -22.65
CA GLY A 56 -12.44 -5.49 -23.42
C GLY A 56 -13.69 -5.86 -22.63
N LYS A 57 -14.66 -4.95 -22.58
CA LYS A 57 -15.99 -5.31 -23.08
C LYS A 57 -16.47 -4.22 -24.03
N VAL A 58 -16.65 -4.70 -25.26
CA VAL A 58 -16.94 -4.05 -26.53
C VAL A 58 -18.32 -3.37 -26.58
N ALA A 59 -18.38 -2.27 -27.33
CA ALA A 59 -19.49 -1.68 -28.11
C ALA A 59 -20.95 -1.74 -27.61
N VAL A 60 -21.61 -0.56 -27.59
CA VAL A 60 -22.68 -0.21 -28.55
C VAL A 60 -22.71 1.29 -28.78
#